data_AF-A0A7S2VJ15-F1
#
_entry.id   AF-A0A7S2VJ15-F1
#
_cell.length_a   1.000
_cell.length_b   1.000
_cell.length_c   1.000
_cell.angle_alpha   90.00
_cell.angle_beta   90.00
_cell.angle_gamma   90.00
#
_symmetry.space_group_name_H-M   'P 1'
#
loop_
_entity.id
_entity.type
_entity.pdbx_description
1 polymer ?
#
loop_
_entity_poly.entity_id
_entity_poly.type
_entity_poly.pdbx_seq_one_letter_code
_entity_poly.pdbx_strand_id
1 'polypeptide(L)'
;NTQAITSKMKAEMVEVADWVHRGHCTLRLFCLGVALLLLATSVIGVLNVFKVVTPFQYLLAVYNVIFAFVIIVIDVKAIIPMRLCDIRQRIFEACWFLSHAKGKAMFYMYVGSINLIMFWEGGGDWKIIYLITGGSLFFAGLWILTDGFGYCCARYKSPGEQVAENIQNGAMHVVDGAHQAAVAANMQYCVIKSYVQNHPMTLKLICFLISLALLASSILGMLNIFSALFQPFQYMMACYNVLFALVIALLDGRREWFERCWDIRKKLLRAAPCLGWLVGRAFFFFYVGSINLAMLPSSSLWKIIYIGIGGALCVAGVLMILHRYVCRSRELDDLMGFAEET
;
A
#
# COMPACT_ATOMS: atom_id res chain seq x y z
N ASN A 1 -36.26 -15.23 -33.95
CA ASN A 1 -34.96 -14.56 -34.16
C ASN A 1 -34.35 -13.98 -32.89
N THR A 2 -35.08 -13.25 -32.06
CA THR A 2 -34.53 -12.59 -30.87
C THR A 2 -33.91 -13.57 -29.85
N GLN A 3 -34.55 -14.71 -29.58
CA GLN A 3 -34.02 -15.73 -28.67
C GLN A 3 -32.73 -16.43 -29.16
N ALA A 4 -32.54 -16.55 -30.49
CA ALA A 4 -31.32 -17.09 -31.07
C ALA A 4 -30.15 -16.11 -30.96
N ILE A 5 -30.43 -14.80 -31.05
CA ILE A 5 -29.44 -13.75 -30.86
C ILE A 5 -29.03 -13.66 -29.38
N THR A 6 -29.99 -13.78 -28.45
CA THR A 6 -29.70 -13.73 -26.99
C THR A 6 -28.88 -14.93 -26.53
N SER A 7 -29.14 -16.13 -27.04
CA SER A 7 -28.36 -17.33 -26.68
C SER A 7 -26.94 -17.26 -27.24
N LYS A 8 -26.75 -16.75 -28.47
CA LYS A 8 -25.43 -16.53 -29.05
C LYS A 8 -24.62 -15.48 -28.27
N MET A 9 -25.22 -14.36 -27.88
CA MET A 9 -24.56 -13.36 -27.03
C MET A 9 -24.18 -13.91 -25.65
N LYS A 10 -25.02 -14.76 -25.04
CA LYS A 10 -24.66 -15.41 -23.76
C LYS A 10 -23.48 -16.35 -23.89
N ALA A 11 -23.41 -17.12 -24.97
CA ALA A 11 -22.29 -18.03 -25.21
C ALA A 11 -20.97 -17.26 -25.40
N GLU A 12 -20.97 -16.19 -26.20
CA GLU A 12 -19.80 -15.33 -26.38
C GLU A 12 -19.37 -14.64 -25.07
N MET A 13 -20.32 -14.21 -24.23
CA MET A 13 -19.98 -13.65 -22.92
C MET A 13 -19.39 -14.67 -21.95
N VAL A 14 -19.85 -15.94 -21.97
CA VAL A 14 -19.28 -17.01 -21.15
C VAL A 14 -17.88 -17.37 -21.60
N GLU A 15 -17.64 -17.45 -22.91
CA GLU A 15 -16.32 -17.70 -23.48
C GLU A 15 -15.33 -16.59 -23.11
N VAL A 16 -15.74 -15.33 -23.23
CA VAL A 16 -14.93 -14.17 -22.82
C VAL A 16 -14.65 -14.20 -21.31
N ALA A 17 -15.62 -14.56 -20.49
CA ALA A 17 -15.43 -14.69 -19.04
C ALA A 17 -14.44 -15.82 -18.67
N ASP A 18 -14.48 -16.94 -19.39
CA ASP A 18 -13.57 -18.08 -19.19
C ASP A 18 -12.13 -17.75 -19.65
N TRP A 19 -11.98 -17.05 -20.77
CA TRP A 19 -10.69 -16.50 -21.23
C TRP A 19 -10.08 -15.50 -20.24
N VAL A 20 -10.91 -14.60 -19.73
CA VAL A 20 -10.55 -13.64 -18.68
C VAL A 20 -10.12 -14.36 -17.40
N HIS A 21 -10.86 -15.38 -16.97
CA HIS A 21 -10.56 -16.13 -15.76
C HIS A 21 -9.23 -16.89 -15.88
N ARG A 22 -9.00 -17.55 -17.03
CA ARG A 22 -7.74 -18.25 -17.34
C ARG A 22 -6.55 -17.29 -17.45
N GLY A 23 -6.70 -16.14 -18.10
CA GLY A 23 -5.66 -15.11 -18.21
C GLY A 23 -5.25 -14.52 -16.86
N HIS A 24 -6.19 -14.34 -15.93
CA HIS A 24 -5.85 -13.91 -14.58
C HIS A 24 -5.14 -14.99 -13.75
N CYS A 25 -5.36 -16.27 -14.05
CA CYS A 25 -4.70 -17.37 -13.32
C CYS A 25 -3.22 -17.49 -13.72
N THR A 26 -2.92 -17.40 -15.02
CA THR A 26 -1.54 -17.40 -15.53
C THR A 26 -0.76 -16.17 -15.09
N LEU A 27 -1.37 -14.97 -15.12
CA LEU A 27 -0.74 -13.74 -14.65
C LEU A 27 -0.40 -13.82 -13.15
N ARG A 28 -1.30 -14.37 -12.32
CA ARG A 28 -1.04 -14.55 -10.88
C ARG A 28 0.08 -15.54 -10.60
N LEU A 29 0.14 -16.65 -11.34
CA LEU A 29 1.22 -17.62 -11.22
C LEU A 29 2.57 -16.99 -11.59
N PHE A 30 2.59 -16.18 -12.64
CA PHE A 30 3.76 -15.42 -13.05
C PHE A 30 4.18 -14.39 -11.98
N CYS A 31 3.25 -13.58 -11.48
CA CYS A 31 3.51 -12.64 -10.38
C CYS A 31 4.02 -13.34 -9.12
N LEU A 32 3.49 -14.52 -8.79
CA LEU A 32 3.96 -15.33 -7.67
C LEU A 32 5.41 -15.78 -7.88
N GLY A 33 5.75 -16.26 -9.08
CA GLY A 33 7.12 -16.64 -9.42
C GLY A 33 8.10 -15.46 -9.32
N VAL A 34 7.69 -14.29 -9.83
CA VAL A 34 8.47 -13.05 -9.71
C VAL A 34 8.61 -12.61 -8.25
N ALA A 35 7.55 -12.72 -7.45
CA ALA A 35 7.58 -12.35 -6.03
C ALA A 35 8.47 -13.30 -5.21
N LEU A 36 8.49 -14.59 -5.52
CA LEU A 36 9.43 -15.55 -4.93
C LEU A 36 10.88 -15.22 -5.31
N LEU A 37 11.13 -14.86 -6.57
CA LEU A 37 12.44 -14.40 -7.01
C LEU A 37 12.86 -13.12 -6.28
N LEU A 38 11.96 -12.14 -6.17
CA LEU A 38 12.20 -10.90 -5.42
C LEU A 38 12.48 -11.18 -3.94
N LEU A 39 11.74 -12.11 -3.32
CA LEU A 39 11.97 -12.50 -1.94
C LEU A 39 13.36 -13.12 -1.78
N ALA A 40 13.73 -14.07 -2.65
CA ALA A 40 15.02 -14.73 -2.61
C ALA A 40 16.18 -13.74 -2.77
N THR A 41 16.11 -12.84 -3.76
CA THR A 41 17.16 -11.83 -3.97
C THR A 41 17.25 -10.84 -2.81
N SER A 42 16.11 -10.41 -2.27
CA SER A 42 16.08 -9.47 -1.15
C SER A 42 16.62 -10.10 0.13
N VAL A 43 16.32 -11.37 0.40
CA VAL A 43 16.91 -12.12 1.52
C VAL A 43 18.42 -12.25 1.36
N ILE A 44 18.91 -12.58 0.16
CA ILE A 44 20.36 -12.60 -0.12
C ILE A 44 20.98 -11.22 0.12
N GLY A 45 20.32 -10.14 -0.32
CA GLY A 45 20.75 -8.76 -0.08
C GLY A 45 20.84 -8.42 1.40
N VAL A 46 19.88 -8.88 2.21
CA VAL A 46 19.89 -8.68 3.67
C VAL A 46 20.97 -9.53 4.35
N LEU A 47 21.20 -10.77 3.91
CA LEU A 47 22.21 -11.67 4.49
C LEU A 47 23.65 -11.24 4.15
N ASN A 48 23.87 -10.62 3.00
CA ASN A 48 25.16 -10.10 2.57
C ASN A 48 25.53 -8.78 3.27
N VAL A 49 25.26 -8.64 4.57
CA VAL A 49 25.51 -7.42 5.38
C VAL A 49 26.91 -6.85 5.16
N PHE A 50 27.92 -7.70 4.95
CA PHE A 50 29.33 -7.31 4.79
C PHE A 50 29.73 -6.88 3.35
N LYS A 51 28.84 -7.03 2.36
CA LYS A 51 29.06 -6.59 0.96
C LYS A 51 28.17 -5.44 0.53
N VAL A 52 27.24 -4.98 1.38
CA VAL A 52 26.34 -3.88 1.00
C VAL A 52 27.08 -2.54 1.08
N VAL A 53 27.22 -1.89 -0.07
CA VAL A 53 28.02 -0.67 -0.27
C VAL A 53 27.30 0.58 0.28
N THR A 54 25.97 0.56 0.45
CA THR A 54 25.22 1.71 0.98
C THR A 54 24.06 1.32 1.93
N PRO A 55 23.85 2.06 3.04
CA PRO A 55 22.77 1.77 4.00
C PRO A 55 21.37 1.85 3.38
N PHE A 56 21.23 2.68 2.35
CA PHE A 56 19.99 2.82 1.58
C PHE A 56 19.59 1.52 0.87
N GLN A 57 20.54 0.83 0.22
CA GLN A 57 20.27 -0.43 -0.47
C GLN A 57 19.88 -1.54 0.50
N TYR A 58 20.53 -1.58 1.67
CA TYR A 58 20.16 -2.52 2.73
C TYR A 58 18.71 -2.31 3.18
N LEU A 59 18.35 -1.06 3.46
CA LEU A 59 17.02 -0.70 3.94
C LEU A 59 15.93 -1.05 2.91
N LEU A 60 16.19 -0.79 1.62
CA LEU A 60 15.29 -1.20 0.55
C LEU A 60 15.19 -2.72 0.39
N ALA A 61 16.28 -3.47 0.57
CA ALA A 61 16.24 -4.93 0.56
C ALA A 61 15.34 -5.47 1.68
N VAL A 62 15.45 -4.91 2.90
CA VAL A 62 14.56 -5.27 4.03
C VAL A 62 13.10 -4.99 3.68
N TYR A 63 12.77 -3.83 3.11
CA TYR A 63 11.40 -3.53 2.72
C TYR A 63 10.90 -4.39 1.56
N ASN A 64 11.76 -4.73 0.60
CA ASN A 64 11.41 -5.62 -0.50
C ASN A 64 11.11 -7.05 -0.01
N VAL A 65 11.76 -7.54 1.05
CA VAL A 65 11.37 -8.81 1.70
C VAL A 65 9.93 -8.74 2.19
N ILE A 66 9.56 -7.66 2.89
CA ILE A 66 8.19 -7.46 3.41
C ILE A 66 7.19 -7.34 2.26
N PHE A 67 7.49 -6.53 1.24
CA PHE A 67 6.61 -6.36 0.08
C PHE A 67 6.46 -7.64 -0.73
N ALA A 68 7.53 -8.38 -0.97
CA ALA A 68 7.48 -9.67 -1.66
C ALA A 68 6.62 -10.68 -0.90
N PHE A 69 6.75 -10.74 0.43
CA PHE A 69 5.89 -11.57 1.26
C PHE A 69 4.42 -11.18 1.13
N VAL A 70 4.10 -9.88 1.13
CA VAL A 70 2.73 -9.38 0.91
C VAL A 70 2.20 -9.81 -0.47
N ILE A 71 2.99 -9.68 -1.53
CA ILE A 71 2.60 -10.11 -2.89
C ILE A 71 2.33 -11.62 -2.91
N ILE A 72 3.21 -12.43 -2.31
CA ILE A 72 3.03 -13.89 -2.21
C ILE A 72 1.72 -14.21 -1.49
N VAL A 73 1.44 -13.61 -0.33
CA VAL A 73 0.20 -13.88 0.43
C VAL A 73 -1.06 -13.48 -0.37
N ILE A 74 -0.97 -12.41 -1.17
CA ILE A 74 -2.08 -11.95 -2.02
C ILE A 74 -2.34 -12.91 -3.18
N ASP A 75 -1.29 -13.46 -3.80
CA ASP A 75 -1.37 -14.26 -5.03
C ASP A 75 -1.40 -15.78 -4.81
N VAL A 76 -1.00 -16.28 -3.63
CA VAL A 76 -1.01 -17.71 -3.23
C VAL A 76 -2.39 -18.38 -3.31
N LYS A 77 -3.49 -17.59 -3.36
CA LYS A 77 -4.84 -18.13 -3.56
C LYS A 77 -4.96 -19.01 -4.83
N ALA A 78 -4.06 -18.88 -5.80
CA ALA A 78 -4.03 -19.72 -6.98
C ALA A 78 -3.67 -21.21 -6.69
N ILE A 79 -3.01 -21.53 -5.57
CA ILE A 79 -2.37 -22.85 -5.38
C ILE A 79 -2.81 -23.60 -4.11
N ILE A 80 -3.14 -22.94 -2.97
CA ILE A 80 -3.36 -23.65 -1.68
C ILE A 80 -4.59 -23.12 -0.92
N PRO A 81 -5.57 -23.97 -0.52
CA PRO A 81 -6.84 -23.48 0.03
C PRO A 81 -6.96 -23.29 1.55
N MET A 82 -6.08 -23.78 2.45
CA MET A 82 -6.55 -24.05 3.84
C MET A 82 -5.92 -23.28 5.03
N ARG A 83 -4.66 -22.79 5.00
CA ARG A 83 -4.04 -22.16 6.22
C ARG A 83 -3.66 -20.69 6.14
N LEU A 84 -3.59 -20.10 4.95
CA LEU A 84 -3.19 -18.69 4.76
C LEU A 84 -4.38 -17.71 4.69
N CYS A 85 -5.62 -18.21 4.84
CA CYS A 85 -6.83 -17.37 4.75
C CYS A 85 -6.88 -16.31 5.86
N ASP A 86 -6.51 -16.65 7.10
CA ASP A 86 -6.57 -15.72 8.22
C ASP A 86 -5.60 -14.54 8.07
N ILE A 87 -4.37 -14.81 7.63
CA ILE A 87 -3.36 -13.76 7.43
C ILE A 87 -3.76 -12.86 6.26
N ARG A 88 -4.23 -13.44 5.15
CA ARG A 88 -4.71 -12.66 4.00
C ARG A 88 -5.91 -11.80 4.39
N GLN A 89 -6.85 -12.34 5.15
CA GLN A 89 -8.01 -11.60 5.62
C GLN A 89 -7.57 -10.42 6.51
N ARG A 90 -6.64 -10.63 7.44
CA ARG A 90 -6.05 -9.54 8.23
C ARG A 90 -5.35 -8.48 7.36
N ILE A 91 -4.64 -8.89 6.29
CA ILE A 91 -4.01 -7.95 5.36
C ILE A 91 -5.05 -7.17 4.55
N PHE A 92 -6.15 -7.78 4.13
CA PHE A 92 -7.22 -7.08 3.40
C PHE A 92 -8.07 -6.20 4.32
N GLU A 93 -8.29 -6.61 5.57
CA GLU A 93 -8.93 -5.77 6.58
C GLU A 93 -8.05 -4.56 6.92
N ALA A 94 -6.74 -4.77 7.06
CA ALA A 94 -5.79 -3.68 7.27
C ALA A 94 -5.70 -2.78 6.03
N CYS A 95 -5.40 -3.35 4.86
CA CYS A 95 -5.20 -2.62 3.61
C CYS A 95 -6.32 -2.94 2.62
N TRP A 96 -7.50 -2.40 2.85
CA TRP A 96 -8.68 -2.63 2.00
C TRP A 96 -8.42 -2.33 0.50
N PHE A 97 -7.55 -1.37 0.20
CA PHE A 97 -7.14 -0.98 -1.14
C PHE A 97 -6.46 -2.14 -1.88
N LEU A 98 -5.72 -2.99 -1.18
CA LEU A 98 -5.11 -4.20 -1.74
C LEU A 98 -6.16 -5.28 -2.06
N SER A 99 -7.43 -5.15 -1.63
CA SER A 99 -8.50 -6.03 -2.11
C SER A 99 -8.99 -5.63 -3.51
N HIS A 100 -8.84 -4.35 -3.89
CA HIS A 100 -9.28 -3.83 -5.18
C HIS A 100 -8.22 -4.07 -6.26
N ALA A 101 -8.65 -4.43 -7.49
CA ALA A 101 -7.74 -4.65 -8.62
C ALA A 101 -6.85 -3.42 -8.90
N LYS A 102 -7.44 -2.22 -8.89
CA LYS A 102 -6.70 -0.96 -9.07
C LYS A 102 -5.64 -0.74 -7.98
N GLY A 103 -5.91 -1.16 -6.75
CA GLY A 103 -4.96 -0.96 -5.68
C GLY A 103 -3.80 -1.95 -5.68
N LYS A 104 -4.09 -3.22 -5.98
CA LYS A 104 -3.04 -4.21 -6.27
C LYS A 104 -2.14 -3.76 -7.41
N ALA A 105 -2.71 -3.27 -8.51
CA ALA A 105 -1.97 -2.74 -9.64
C ALA A 105 -1.00 -1.61 -9.24
N MET A 106 -1.49 -0.62 -8.50
CA MET A 106 -0.66 0.50 -8.02
C MET A 106 0.45 0.04 -7.08
N PHE A 107 0.18 -0.94 -6.22
CA PHE A 107 1.20 -1.52 -5.35
C PHE A 107 2.28 -2.28 -6.14
N TYR A 108 1.89 -3.05 -7.16
CA TYR A 108 2.85 -3.78 -8.00
C TYR A 108 3.68 -2.82 -8.86
N MET A 109 3.06 -1.76 -9.39
CA MET A 109 3.78 -0.69 -10.07
C MET A 109 4.77 0.02 -9.13
N TYR A 110 4.36 0.29 -7.89
CA TYR A 110 5.23 0.88 -6.87
C TYR A 110 6.47 0.01 -6.64
N VAL A 111 6.27 -1.25 -6.21
CA VAL A 111 7.37 -2.19 -5.92
C VAL A 111 8.22 -2.45 -7.18
N GLY A 112 7.57 -2.60 -8.34
CA GLY A 112 8.22 -2.81 -9.62
C GLY A 112 9.11 -1.64 -10.00
N SER A 113 8.62 -0.41 -9.88
CA SER A 113 9.41 0.80 -10.19
C SER A 113 10.61 0.97 -9.26
N ILE A 114 10.47 0.73 -7.94
CA ILE A 114 11.59 0.81 -6.99
C ILE A 114 12.69 -0.19 -7.34
N ASN A 115 12.32 -1.43 -7.69
CA ASN A 115 13.26 -2.45 -8.14
C ASN A 115 13.85 -2.16 -9.53
N LEU A 116 13.08 -1.53 -10.42
CA LEU A 116 13.57 -1.12 -11.74
C LEU A 116 14.64 -0.03 -11.61
N ILE A 117 14.53 0.88 -10.65
CA ILE A 117 15.53 1.94 -10.47
C ILE A 117 16.82 1.39 -9.83
N MET A 118 16.72 0.34 -8.99
CA MET A 118 17.90 -0.38 -8.46
C MET A 118 18.82 -0.91 -9.56
N PHE A 119 18.30 -1.15 -10.77
CA PHE A 119 19.11 -1.45 -11.96
C PHE A 119 20.21 -0.40 -12.22
N TRP A 120 19.92 0.87 -11.97
CA TRP A 120 20.82 1.99 -12.26
C TRP A 120 21.88 2.18 -11.17
N GLU A 121 21.57 1.87 -9.91
CA GLU A 121 22.50 2.00 -8.78
C GLU A 121 23.29 0.72 -8.46
N GLY A 122 22.79 -0.46 -8.81
CA GLY A 122 23.45 -1.73 -8.50
C GLY A 122 24.73 -1.91 -9.32
N GLY A 123 25.88 -2.09 -8.69
CA GLY A 123 27.08 -2.57 -9.37
C GLY A 123 27.04 -4.09 -9.57
N GLY A 124 27.30 -4.59 -10.79
CA GLY A 124 27.51 -6.02 -11.08
C GLY A 124 26.37 -6.78 -11.77
N ASP A 125 26.50 -8.12 -11.82
CA ASP A 125 25.65 -9.06 -12.58
C ASP A 125 24.19 -9.15 -12.09
N TRP A 126 23.90 -8.65 -10.89
CA TRP A 126 22.56 -8.65 -10.28
C TRP A 126 21.59 -7.67 -10.96
N LYS A 127 22.08 -6.77 -11.83
CA LYS A 127 21.28 -5.82 -12.61
C LYS A 127 20.16 -6.50 -13.39
N ILE A 128 20.47 -7.62 -14.03
CA ILE A 128 19.51 -8.36 -14.85
C ILE A 128 18.33 -8.84 -14.00
N ILE A 129 18.60 -9.26 -12.76
CA ILE A 129 17.56 -9.77 -11.87
C ILE A 129 16.64 -8.63 -11.40
N TYR A 130 17.19 -7.45 -11.07
CA TYR A 130 16.39 -6.27 -10.76
C TYR A 130 15.57 -5.78 -11.95
N LEU A 131 16.13 -5.85 -13.16
CA LEU A 131 15.41 -5.53 -14.39
C LEU A 131 14.24 -6.49 -14.64
N ILE A 132 14.48 -7.80 -14.51
CA ILE A 132 13.45 -8.83 -14.69
C ILE A 132 12.37 -8.68 -13.62
N THR A 133 12.73 -8.66 -12.33
CA THR A 133 11.76 -8.57 -11.22
C THR A 133 11.01 -7.24 -11.21
N GLY A 134 11.72 -6.12 -11.35
CA GLY A 134 11.13 -4.78 -11.37
C GLY A 134 10.26 -4.55 -12.61
N GLY A 135 10.77 -4.90 -13.80
CA GLY A 135 10.05 -4.75 -15.05
C GLY A 135 8.79 -5.61 -15.10
N SER A 136 8.89 -6.89 -14.75
CA SER A 136 7.73 -7.81 -14.74
C SER A 136 6.64 -7.37 -13.76
N LEU A 137 6.98 -6.91 -12.55
CA LEU A 137 5.98 -6.37 -11.61
C LEU A 137 5.35 -5.08 -12.11
N PHE A 138 6.14 -4.20 -12.72
CA PHE A 138 5.63 -2.96 -13.29
C PHE A 138 4.65 -3.23 -14.45
N PHE A 139 5.01 -4.12 -15.38
CA PHE A 139 4.14 -4.54 -16.49
C PHE A 139 2.90 -5.28 -16.00
N ALA A 140 3.04 -6.17 -15.01
CA ALA A 140 1.90 -6.84 -14.41
C ALA A 140 0.94 -5.84 -13.75
N GLY A 141 1.47 -4.84 -13.05
CA GLY A 141 0.68 -3.76 -12.47
C GLY A 141 -0.04 -2.93 -13.55
N LEU A 142 0.65 -2.57 -14.64
CA LEU A 142 0.07 -1.85 -15.76
C LEU A 142 -1.04 -2.67 -16.44
N TRP A 143 -0.82 -3.96 -16.65
CA TRP A 143 -1.79 -4.89 -17.23
C TRP A 143 -3.06 -5.01 -16.37
N ILE A 144 -2.90 -5.17 -15.04
CA ILE A 144 -4.03 -5.22 -14.11
C ILE A 144 -4.78 -3.87 -14.12
N LEU A 145 -4.07 -2.75 -14.29
CA LEU A 145 -4.68 -1.43 -14.36
C LEU A 145 -5.53 -1.26 -15.63
N THR A 146 -5.01 -1.66 -16.79
CA THR A 146 -5.73 -1.59 -18.08
C THR A 146 -6.95 -2.51 -18.10
N ASP A 147 -6.80 -3.75 -17.62
CA ASP A 147 -7.92 -4.69 -17.52
C ASP A 147 -8.95 -4.18 -16.51
N GLY A 148 -8.50 -3.61 -15.38
CA GLY A 148 -9.34 -2.98 -14.38
C GLY A 148 -10.18 -1.80 -14.88
N PHE A 149 -9.75 -1.10 -15.93
CA PHE A 149 -10.53 -0.06 -16.61
C PHE A 149 -11.66 -0.66 -17.46
N GLY A 150 -11.43 -1.81 -18.11
CA GLY A 150 -12.46 -2.55 -18.85
C GLY A 150 -13.66 -2.96 -17.99
N TYR A 151 -13.42 -3.43 -16.76
CA TYR A 151 -14.49 -3.80 -15.83
C TYR A 151 -15.30 -2.63 -15.26
N CYS A 152 -14.69 -1.44 -15.11
CA CYS A 152 -15.42 -0.25 -14.67
C CYS A 152 -16.43 0.21 -15.74
N CYS A 153 -16.10 0.05 -17.02
CA CYS A 153 -17.00 0.37 -18.13
C CYS A 153 -18.04 -0.74 -18.38
N ALA A 154 -17.67 -2.02 -18.22
CA ALA A 154 -18.59 -3.15 -18.41
C ALA A 154 -19.67 -3.28 -17.31
N ARG A 155 -19.57 -2.53 -16.20
CA ARG A 155 -20.60 -2.51 -15.14
C ARG A 155 -21.74 -1.52 -15.34
N TYR A 156 -21.84 -0.89 -16.52
CA TYR A 156 -23.09 -0.22 -16.93
C TYR A 156 -24.05 -1.28 -17.52
N LYS A 157 -24.56 -2.17 -16.66
CA LYS A 157 -25.56 -3.19 -17.04
C LYS A 157 -26.95 -2.56 -16.90
N SER A 158 -27.75 -2.58 -17.97
CA SER A 158 -29.11 -2.04 -17.97
C SER A 158 -30.00 -2.78 -16.93
N PRO A 159 -30.98 -2.09 -16.31
CA PRO A 159 -31.71 -2.58 -15.13
C PRO A 159 -32.53 -3.87 -15.35
N GLY A 160 -32.68 -4.37 -16.58
CA GLY A 160 -33.46 -5.56 -16.91
C GLY A 160 -32.74 -6.90 -16.73
N GLU A 161 -31.40 -6.94 -16.70
CA GLU A 161 -30.63 -8.20 -16.68
C GLU A 161 -29.94 -8.47 -15.31
N GLN A 162 -30.26 -7.67 -14.30
CA GLN A 162 -29.89 -7.94 -12.90
C GLN A 162 -30.92 -8.82 -12.17
N VAL A 163 -32.18 -8.84 -12.61
CA VAL A 163 -33.25 -9.56 -11.90
C VAL A 163 -33.18 -11.07 -12.13
N ALA A 164 -32.69 -11.54 -13.28
CA ALA A 164 -32.65 -12.98 -13.59
C ALA A 164 -31.41 -13.72 -13.03
N GLU A 165 -30.30 -13.01 -12.79
CA GLU A 165 -29.04 -13.61 -12.30
C GLU A 165 -28.95 -13.60 -10.76
N ASN A 166 -29.64 -12.66 -10.11
CA ASN A 166 -29.69 -12.52 -8.65
C ASN A 166 -30.59 -13.56 -7.96
N ILE A 167 -31.47 -14.25 -8.70
CA ILE A 167 -32.43 -15.21 -8.11
C ILE A 167 -31.83 -16.61 -7.94
N GLN A 168 -30.78 -16.99 -8.68
CA GLN A 168 -30.37 -18.40 -8.72
C GLN A 168 -29.02 -18.75 -8.07
N ASN A 169 -27.95 -17.94 -8.18
CA ASN A 169 -26.60 -18.41 -7.77
C ASN A 169 -25.73 -17.43 -6.97
N GLY A 170 -26.12 -16.16 -6.75
CA GLY A 170 -25.14 -15.12 -6.38
C GLY A 170 -25.29 -14.40 -5.03
N ALA A 171 -26.42 -14.53 -4.34
CA ALA A 171 -26.79 -13.59 -3.27
C ALA A 171 -26.17 -13.89 -1.89
N MET A 172 -25.70 -15.12 -1.59
CA MET A 172 -25.40 -15.51 -0.20
C MET A 172 -23.90 -15.58 0.18
N HIS A 173 -22.95 -15.36 -0.75
CA HIS A 173 -21.52 -15.48 -0.43
C HIS A 173 -20.63 -14.33 -0.90
N VAL A 174 -21.06 -13.52 -1.87
CA VAL A 174 -20.27 -12.37 -2.36
C VAL A 174 -20.86 -11.04 -1.88
N VAL A 175 -22.17 -10.98 -1.69
CA VAL A 175 -22.85 -9.81 -1.10
C VAL A 175 -22.62 -9.76 0.40
N ASP A 176 -22.66 -10.89 1.11
CA ASP A 176 -22.41 -10.92 2.55
C ASP A 176 -20.97 -10.57 2.91
N GLY A 177 -19.96 -11.00 2.15
CA GLY A 177 -18.57 -10.62 2.41
C GLY A 177 -18.29 -9.12 2.17
N ALA A 178 -18.89 -8.53 1.14
CA ALA A 178 -18.73 -7.11 0.83
C ALA A 178 -19.61 -6.20 1.72
N HIS A 179 -20.81 -6.67 2.10
CA HIS A 179 -21.72 -5.98 3.00
C HIS A 179 -21.24 -6.08 4.45
N GLN A 180 -20.81 -7.26 4.93
CA GLN A 180 -20.18 -7.42 6.25
C GLN A 180 -18.86 -6.67 6.33
N ALA A 181 -18.05 -6.62 5.27
CA ALA A 181 -16.85 -5.78 5.27
C ALA A 181 -17.17 -4.27 5.21
N ALA A 182 -18.25 -3.85 4.55
CA ALA A 182 -18.70 -2.46 4.56
C ALA A 182 -19.32 -2.06 5.92
N VAL A 183 -20.05 -2.96 6.56
CA VAL A 183 -20.63 -2.78 7.91
C VAL A 183 -19.53 -2.83 8.97
N ALA A 184 -18.55 -3.72 8.85
CA ALA A 184 -17.35 -3.75 9.68
C ALA A 184 -16.49 -2.49 9.45
N ALA A 185 -16.35 -2.00 8.22
CA ALA A 185 -15.65 -0.75 7.93
C ALA A 185 -16.38 0.46 8.53
N ASN A 186 -17.73 0.47 8.57
CA ASN A 186 -18.50 1.53 9.21
C ASN A 186 -18.42 1.49 10.75
N MET A 187 -18.40 0.30 11.36
CA MET A 187 -18.17 0.15 12.80
C MET A 187 -16.71 0.49 13.17
N GLN A 188 -15.73 0.04 12.38
CA GLN A 188 -14.33 0.41 12.52
C GLN A 188 -14.13 1.92 12.32
N TYR A 189 -14.88 2.58 11.43
CA TYR A 189 -14.83 4.03 11.25
C TYR A 189 -15.25 4.79 12.52
N CYS A 190 -16.23 4.28 13.26
CA CYS A 190 -16.66 4.86 14.54
C CYS A 190 -15.56 4.71 15.63
N VAL A 191 -14.88 3.56 15.66
CA VAL A 191 -13.75 3.29 16.57
C VAL A 191 -12.47 4.04 16.15
N ILE A 192 -12.17 4.16 14.86
CA ILE A 192 -11.06 4.98 14.33
C ILE A 192 -11.25 6.45 14.69
N LYS A 193 -12.50 6.92 14.76
CA LYS A 193 -12.82 8.29 15.20
C LYS A 193 -12.37 8.53 16.65
N SER A 194 -12.50 7.56 17.56
CA SER A 194 -12.03 7.70 18.95
C SER A 194 -10.50 7.59 19.07
N TYR A 195 -9.85 6.72 18.31
CA TYR A 195 -8.37 6.60 18.33
C TYR A 195 -7.64 7.79 17.69
N VAL A 196 -8.15 8.35 16.60
CA VAL A 196 -7.57 9.56 15.99
C VAL A 196 -7.75 10.77 16.92
N GLN A 197 -8.80 10.82 17.76
CA GLN A 197 -9.08 11.98 18.62
C GLN A 197 -8.18 12.09 19.85
N ASN A 198 -7.65 10.97 20.37
CA ASN A 198 -6.95 10.93 21.66
C ASN A 198 -5.42 11.22 21.62
N HIS A 199 -4.86 11.65 20.49
CA HIS A 199 -3.45 12.05 20.45
C HIS A 199 -3.24 13.46 21.02
N PRO A 200 -2.14 13.70 21.77
CA PRO A 200 -1.77 15.06 22.16
C PRO A 200 -1.68 15.93 20.90
N MET A 201 -2.43 17.03 20.89
CA MET A 201 -2.52 17.98 19.76
C MET A 201 -1.15 18.35 19.18
N THR A 202 -0.15 18.45 20.06
CA THR A 202 1.24 18.78 19.73
C THR A 202 1.87 17.80 18.74
N LEU A 203 1.64 16.49 18.90
CA LEU A 203 2.29 15.47 18.06
C LEU A 203 1.74 15.51 16.63
N LYS A 204 0.42 15.71 16.48
CA LYS A 204 -0.20 15.90 15.16
C LYS A 204 0.31 17.15 14.46
N LEU A 205 0.44 18.26 15.19
CA LEU A 205 0.94 19.50 14.63
C LEU A 205 2.38 19.35 14.16
N ILE A 206 3.24 18.72 14.96
CA ILE A 206 4.64 18.44 14.60
C ILE A 206 4.70 17.54 13.36
N CYS A 207 3.96 16.43 13.34
CA CYS A 207 3.92 15.54 12.18
C CYS A 207 3.40 16.24 10.91
N PHE A 208 2.39 17.11 11.06
CA PHE A 208 1.88 17.91 9.95
C PHE A 208 2.96 18.87 9.41
N LEU A 209 3.66 19.60 10.27
CA LEU A 209 4.75 20.50 9.88
C LEU A 209 5.91 19.73 9.22
N ILE A 210 6.28 18.57 9.75
CA ILE A 210 7.31 17.71 9.16
C ILE A 210 6.87 17.23 7.77
N SER A 211 5.61 16.84 7.59
CA SER A 211 5.08 16.42 6.29
C SER A 211 5.05 17.56 5.28
N LEU A 212 4.76 18.78 5.72
CA LEU A 212 4.81 19.97 4.88
C LEU A 212 6.25 20.30 4.47
N ALA A 213 7.21 20.16 5.39
CA ALA A 213 8.63 20.30 5.08
C ALA A 213 9.12 19.21 4.12
N LEU A 214 8.67 17.96 4.29
CA LEU A 214 8.98 16.86 3.36
C LEU A 214 8.38 17.12 1.97
N LEU A 215 7.15 17.64 1.90
CA LEU A 215 6.49 18.00 0.65
C LEU A 215 7.25 19.12 -0.06
N ALA A 216 7.56 20.20 0.65
CA ALA A 216 8.29 21.34 0.10
C ALA A 216 9.70 20.95 -0.38
N SER A 217 10.44 20.17 0.42
CA SER A 217 11.78 19.68 0.06
C SER A 217 11.74 18.73 -1.13
N SER A 218 10.72 17.86 -1.24
CA SER A 218 10.56 16.96 -2.38
C SER A 218 10.18 17.71 -3.67
N ILE A 219 9.33 18.73 -3.57
CA ILE A 219 8.99 19.60 -4.71
C ILE A 219 10.22 20.39 -5.18
N LEU A 220 11.00 20.95 -4.26
CA LEU A 220 12.27 21.63 -4.59
C LEU A 220 13.28 20.65 -5.21
N GLY A 221 13.34 19.41 -4.72
CA GLY A 221 14.13 18.33 -5.31
C GLY A 221 13.71 18.02 -6.75
N MET A 222 12.40 18.04 -7.04
CA MET A 222 11.88 17.89 -8.40
C MET A 222 12.18 19.13 -9.26
N LEU A 223 12.04 20.35 -8.75
CA LEU A 223 12.30 21.59 -9.52
C LEU A 223 13.77 21.78 -9.87
N ASN A 224 14.68 21.08 -9.18
CA ASN A 224 16.09 21.04 -9.53
C ASN A 224 16.38 20.22 -10.82
N ILE A 225 15.40 20.09 -11.73
CA ILE A 225 15.44 19.40 -13.03
C ILE A 225 16.71 19.69 -13.82
N PHE A 226 17.23 20.91 -13.77
CA PHE A 226 18.42 21.31 -14.54
C PHE A 226 19.73 20.64 -14.06
N SER A 227 19.77 20.10 -12.84
CA SER A 227 20.90 19.28 -12.35
C SER A 227 20.52 17.82 -12.05
N ALA A 228 19.23 17.51 -11.92
CA ALA A 228 18.70 16.17 -11.66
C ALA A 228 18.47 15.30 -12.92
N LEU A 229 18.52 15.88 -14.13
CA LEU A 229 18.42 15.15 -15.40
C LEU A 229 19.43 13.98 -15.53
N PHE A 230 20.53 14.01 -14.76
CA PHE A 230 21.54 12.96 -14.76
C PHE A 230 21.33 11.85 -13.71
N GLN A 231 20.30 11.93 -12.83
CA GLN A 231 20.03 10.91 -11.81
C GLN A 231 18.53 10.54 -11.74
N PRO A 232 18.03 9.61 -12.58
CA PRO A 232 16.62 9.21 -12.62
C PRO A 232 16.11 8.63 -11.28
N PHE A 233 17.03 8.09 -10.48
CA PHE A 233 16.74 7.53 -9.17
C PHE A 233 16.17 8.58 -8.20
N GLN A 234 16.81 9.74 -8.09
CA GLN A 234 16.39 10.78 -7.15
C GLN A 234 15.02 11.37 -7.52
N TYR A 235 14.76 11.51 -8.83
CA TYR A 235 13.49 12.04 -9.31
C TYR A 235 12.31 11.15 -8.93
N MET A 236 12.42 9.83 -9.15
CA MET A 236 11.32 8.92 -8.83
C MET A 236 11.09 8.82 -7.32
N MET A 237 12.16 8.81 -6.52
CA MET A 237 12.03 8.85 -5.05
C MET A 237 11.37 10.14 -4.58
N ALA A 238 11.71 11.28 -5.17
CA ALA A 238 11.06 12.56 -4.87
C ALA A 238 9.55 12.51 -5.21
N CYS A 239 9.17 11.95 -6.36
CA CYS A 239 7.77 11.75 -6.71
C CYS A 239 7.01 10.90 -5.67
N TYR A 240 7.61 9.80 -5.19
CA TYR A 240 7.00 8.99 -4.13
C TYR A 240 6.95 9.70 -2.79
N ASN A 241 7.99 10.44 -2.43
CA ASN A 241 8.00 11.26 -1.21
C ASN A 241 6.92 12.35 -1.24
N VAL A 242 6.64 12.97 -2.40
CA VAL A 242 5.51 13.91 -2.54
C VAL A 242 4.19 13.21 -2.23
N LEU A 243 3.94 12.02 -2.81
CA LEU A 243 2.72 11.26 -2.56
C LEU A 243 2.59 10.85 -1.09
N PHE A 244 3.67 10.35 -0.48
CA PHE A 244 3.68 9.97 0.92
C PHE A 244 3.52 11.17 1.85
N ALA A 245 4.20 12.28 1.59
CA ALA A 245 4.07 13.52 2.35
C ALA A 245 2.63 14.05 2.30
N LEU A 246 1.98 13.99 1.12
CA LEU A 246 0.58 14.36 0.97
C LEU A 246 -0.34 13.44 1.78
N VAL A 247 -0.10 12.12 1.78
CA VAL A 247 -0.84 11.16 2.62
C VAL A 247 -0.68 11.51 4.11
N ILE A 248 0.56 11.77 4.57
CA ILE A 248 0.83 12.16 5.96
C ILE A 248 0.10 13.46 6.30
N ALA A 249 0.22 14.48 5.45
CA ALA A 249 -0.44 15.78 5.64
C ALA A 249 -1.97 15.66 5.70
N LEU A 250 -2.58 14.77 4.91
CA LEU A 250 -4.04 14.51 4.94
C LEU A 250 -4.49 13.77 6.20
N LEU A 251 -3.65 12.88 6.74
CA LEU A 251 -3.95 12.14 7.97
C LEU A 251 -3.85 13.02 9.22
N ASP A 252 -2.84 13.90 9.25
CA ASP A 252 -2.55 14.80 10.37
C ASP A 252 -3.21 16.17 10.30
N GLY A 253 -3.62 16.59 9.11
CA GLY A 253 -4.30 17.85 8.89
C GLY A 253 -5.56 18.00 9.74
N ARG A 254 -5.77 19.23 10.24
CA ARG A 254 -6.98 19.58 10.97
C ARG A 254 -8.19 19.39 10.05
N ARG A 255 -9.26 18.77 10.56
CA ARG A 255 -10.47 18.45 9.78
C ARG A 255 -11.08 19.69 9.09
N GLU A 256 -11.12 20.80 9.82
CA GLU A 256 -11.63 22.11 9.36
C GLU A 256 -10.97 22.59 8.05
N TRP A 257 -9.69 22.25 7.83
CA TRP A 257 -8.95 22.74 6.66
C TRP A 257 -9.33 21.98 5.38
N PHE A 258 -9.81 20.73 5.51
CA PHE A 258 -10.12 19.85 4.39
C PHE A 258 -11.61 19.69 4.13
N GLU A 259 -12.47 20.06 5.08
CA GLU A 259 -13.93 20.08 4.92
C GLU A 259 -14.37 20.98 3.77
N ARG A 260 -13.58 22.02 3.45
CA ARG A 260 -13.86 22.94 2.34
C ARG A 260 -13.28 22.48 0.99
N CYS A 261 -12.31 21.57 0.98
CA CYS A 261 -11.54 21.26 -0.21
C CYS A 261 -11.79 19.88 -0.83
N TRP A 262 -12.18 18.82 -0.11
CA TRP A 262 -12.71 17.56 -0.70
C TRP A 262 -12.89 16.46 0.36
N ASP A 263 -13.80 15.51 0.15
CA ASP A 263 -13.93 14.25 0.93
C ASP A 263 -12.75 13.25 0.75
N ILE A 264 -11.57 13.71 0.28
CA ILE A 264 -10.39 12.86 0.00
C ILE A 264 -9.97 12.07 1.24
N ARG A 265 -9.94 12.70 2.43
CA ARG A 265 -9.56 12.01 3.67
C ARG A 265 -10.45 10.81 3.96
N LYS A 266 -11.77 10.93 3.74
CA LYS A 266 -12.72 9.82 3.93
C LYS A 266 -12.49 8.73 2.90
N LYS A 267 -12.27 9.09 1.64
CA LYS A 267 -11.94 8.13 0.57
C LYS A 267 -10.62 7.40 0.84
N LEU A 268 -9.60 8.10 1.34
CA LEU A 268 -8.30 7.53 1.68
C LEU A 268 -8.39 6.57 2.87
N LEU A 269 -9.07 6.95 3.96
CA LEU A 269 -9.27 6.08 5.12
C LEU A 269 -10.16 4.87 4.81
N ARG A 270 -11.14 5.04 3.90
CA ARG A 270 -11.95 3.93 3.39
C ARG A 270 -11.13 2.99 2.49
N ALA A 271 -10.17 3.53 1.75
CA ALA A 271 -9.27 2.74 0.92
C ALA A 271 -8.18 2.05 1.76
N ALA A 272 -7.61 2.69 2.78
CA ALA A 272 -6.58 2.10 3.63
C ALA A 272 -6.91 2.27 5.12
N PRO A 273 -7.77 1.38 5.68
CA PRO A 273 -8.15 1.43 7.09
C PRO A 273 -6.96 1.37 8.06
N CYS A 274 -5.88 0.68 7.68
CA CYS A 274 -4.64 0.57 8.45
C CYS A 274 -3.97 1.93 8.71
N LEU A 275 -4.11 2.89 7.80
CA LEU A 275 -3.60 4.26 7.99
C LEU A 275 -4.44 5.03 9.01
N GLY A 276 -5.68 4.59 9.26
CA GLY A 276 -6.51 5.07 10.37
C GLY A 276 -6.13 4.46 11.71
N TRP A 277 -5.49 3.29 11.72
CA TRP A 277 -5.01 2.65 12.95
C TRP A 277 -3.68 3.27 13.39
N LEU A 278 -3.52 3.48 14.70
CA LEU A 278 -2.32 4.08 15.29
C LEU A 278 -1.04 3.33 14.89
N VAL A 279 -1.07 2.00 14.91
CA VAL A 279 0.10 1.18 14.58
C VAL A 279 0.41 1.16 13.09
N GLY A 280 -0.59 1.02 12.22
CA GLY A 280 -0.35 1.05 10.77
C GLY A 280 0.20 2.40 10.32
N ARG A 281 -0.31 3.49 10.91
CA ARG A 281 0.21 4.83 10.71
C ARG A 281 1.64 5.03 11.22
N ALA A 282 1.97 4.49 12.40
CA ALA A 282 3.32 4.54 12.94
C ALA A 282 4.33 3.81 12.05
N PHE A 283 3.98 2.60 11.55
CA PHE A 283 4.82 1.87 10.60
C PHE A 283 5.00 2.62 9.29
N PHE A 284 3.95 3.28 8.79
CA PHE A 284 4.06 4.12 7.60
C PHE A 284 5.01 5.30 7.81
N PHE A 285 4.98 5.95 8.99
CA PHE A 285 5.88 7.06 9.30
C PHE A 285 7.32 6.58 9.46
N PHE A 286 7.52 5.43 10.09
CA PHE A 286 8.82 4.81 10.23
C PHE A 286 9.40 4.39 8.87
N TYR A 287 8.55 3.85 7.98
CA TYR A 287 8.91 3.51 6.61
C TYR A 287 9.39 4.73 5.83
N VAL A 288 8.57 5.78 5.75
CA VAL A 288 8.91 7.02 5.03
C VAL A 288 10.12 7.70 5.67
N GLY A 289 10.17 7.76 7.01
CA GLY A 289 11.26 8.39 7.76
C GLY A 289 12.60 7.71 7.54
N SER A 290 12.64 6.38 7.63
CA SER A 290 13.87 5.61 7.46
C SER A 290 14.40 5.63 6.02
N ILE A 291 13.52 5.62 5.02
CA ILE A 291 13.91 5.83 3.62
C ILE A 291 14.52 7.22 3.42
N ASN A 292 13.88 8.27 3.95
CA ASN A 292 14.38 9.63 3.84
C ASN A 292 15.69 9.86 4.62
N LEU A 293 15.87 9.16 5.74
CA LEU A 293 17.12 9.20 6.51
C LEU A 293 18.28 8.53 5.76
N ALA A 294 18.00 7.44 5.06
CA ALA A 294 19.00 6.72 4.28
C ALA A 294 19.26 7.37 2.91
N MET A 295 18.34 8.19 2.40
CA MET A 295 18.50 8.96 1.18
C MET A 295 19.37 10.19 1.47
N LEU A 296 20.69 10.05 1.27
CA LEU A 296 21.68 11.09 1.57
C LEU A 296 22.13 11.78 0.26
N PRO A 297 21.57 12.95 -0.10
CA PRO A 297 22.04 13.70 -1.27
C PRO A 297 23.46 14.25 -1.06
N SER A 298 24.19 14.47 -2.16
CA SER A 298 25.60 14.91 -2.14
C SER A 298 25.82 16.29 -1.53
N SER A 299 24.78 17.13 -1.46
CA SER A 299 24.86 18.48 -0.93
C SER A 299 24.64 18.51 0.59
N SER A 300 25.57 19.15 1.31
CA SER A 300 25.59 19.16 2.79
C SER A 300 24.32 19.72 3.43
N LEU A 301 23.72 20.77 2.84
CA LEU A 301 22.49 21.37 3.36
C LEU A 301 21.29 20.43 3.21
N TRP A 302 21.12 19.84 2.02
CA TRP A 302 20.03 18.90 1.78
C TRP A 302 20.17 17.65 2.64
N LYS A 303 21.40 17.16 2.82
CA LYS A 303 21.67 16.04 3.72
C LYS A 303 21.17 16.31 5.15
N ILE A 304 21.43 17.50 5.70
CA ILE A 304 20.93 17.88 7.03
C ILE A 304 19.39 17.92 7.06
N ILE A 305 18.76 18.51 6.04
CA ILE A 305 17.31 18.60 5.94
C ILE A 305 16.66 17.21 5.88
N TYR A 306 17.16 16.30 5.04
CA TYR A 306 16.63 14.94 4.90
C TYR A 306 16.87 14.11 6.16
N ILE A 307 18.03 14.25 6.82
CA ILE A 307 18.29 13.60 8.11
C ILE A 307 17.34 14.13 9.19
N GLY A 308 17.12 15.45 9.26
CA GLY A 308 16.23 16.06 10.23
C GLY A 308 14.77 15.63 10.04
N ILE A 309 14.26 15.69 8.81
CA ILE A 309 12.89 15.28 8.46
C ILE A 309 12.71 13.77 8.67
N GLY A 310 13.63 12.95 8.13
CA GLY A 310 13.56 11.49 8.22
C GLY A 310 13.67 11.01 9.67
N GLY A 311 14.62 11.56 10.42
CA GLY A 311 14.78 11.28 11.85
C GLY A 311 13.55 11.68 12.66
N ALA A 312 12.99 12.86 12.43
CA ALA A 312 11.78 13.31 13.12
C ALA A 312 10.56 12.42 12.81
N LEU A 313 10.41 11.93 11.57
CA LEU A 313 9.36 10.96 11.20
C LEU A 313 9.56 9.61 11.91
N CYS A 314 10.79 9.11 12.00
CA CYS A 314 11.09 7.89 12.74
C CYS A 314 10.76 8.03 14.23
N VAL A 315 11.17 9.15 14.85
CA VAL A 315 10.86 9.45 16.25
C VAL A 315 9.35 9.56 16.45
N ALA A 316 8.63 10.25 15.56
CA ALA A 316 7.17 10.33 15.62
C ALA A 316 6.51 8.95 15.53
N GLY A 317 7.00 8.06 14.65
CA GLY A 317 6.54 6.67 14.56
C GLY A 317 6.77 5.89 15.86
N VAL A 318 7.96 6.01 16.47
CA VAL A 318 8.27 5.37 17.76
C VAL A 318 7.40 5.92 18.88
N LEU A 319 7.21 7.23 18.96
CA LEU A 319 6.34 7.87 19.95
C LEU A 319 4.88 7.41 19.83
N MET A 320 4.37 7.22 18.60
CA MET A 320 3.04 6.66 18.37
C MET A 320 2.90 5.22 18.87
N ILE A 321 3.94 4.40 18.71
CA ILE A 321 3.98 3.02 19.22
C ILE A 321 4.05 3.03 20.75
N LEU A 322 4.95 3.83 21.33
CA LEU A 322 5.09 3.96 22.78
C LEU A 322 3.80 4.45 23.45
N HIS A 323 3.12 5.43 22.85
CA HIS A 323 1.83 5.92 23.33
C HIS A 323 0.79 4.80 23.42
N ARG A 324 0.78 3.87 22.45
CA ARG A 324 -0.10 2.70 22.50
C ARG A 324 0.24 1.77 23.66
N TYR A 325 1.52 1.49 23.89
CA TYR A 325 1.94 0.63 24.98
C TYR A 325 1.60 1.24 26.35
N VAL A 326 1.85 2.54 26.54
CA VAL A 326 1.54 3.24 27.79
C VAL A 326 0.03 3.30 28.07
N CYS A 327 -0.79 3.64 27.06
CA CYS A 327 -2.25 3.64 27.24
C CYS A 327 -2.77 2.24 27.58
N ARG A 328 -2.26 1.20 26.92
CA ARG A 328 -2.65 -0.19 27.20
C ARG A 328 -2.24 -0.65 28.60
N SER A 329 -1.09 -0.19 29.09
CA SER A 329 -0.64 -0.50 30.46
C SER A 329 -1.58 0.10 31.49
N ARG A 330 -1.94 1.39 31.34
CA ARG A 330 -2.87 2.06 32.26
C ARG A 330 -4.24 1.40 32.31
N GLU A 331 -4.78 1.00 31.17
CA GLU A 331 -6.07 0.31 31.10
C GLU A 331 -6.02 -1.06 31.81
N LEU A 332 -4.87 -1.74 31.77
CA LEU A 332 -4.65 -2.99 32.50
C LEU A 332 -4.51 -2.75 34.02
N ASP A 333 -3.82 -1.69 34.42
CA ASP A 333 -3.65 -1.31 35.83
C ASP A 333 -5.00 -0.94 36.46
N ASP A 334 -5.85 -0.19 35.75
CA ASP A 334 -7.21 0.14 36.19
C ASP A 334 -8.07 -1.13 36.38
N LEU A 335 -8.02 -2.08 35.42
CA LEU A 335 -8.74 -3.36 35.51
C LEU A 335 -8.25 -4.25 36.67
N MET A 336 -6.95 -4.23 36.95
CA MET A 336 -6.38 -4.95 38.09
C MET A 336 -6.78 -4.29 39.42
N GLY A 337 -6.84 -2.96 39.48
CA GLY A 337 -7.36 -2.23 40.65
C GLY A 337 -8.82 -2.58 40.96
N PHE A 338 -9.67 -2.70 39.93
CA PHE A 338 -11.06 -3.13 40.13
C PHE A 338 -11.22 -4.59 40.56
N ALA A 339 -10.28 -5.48 40.18
CA ALA A 339 -10.31 -6.89 40.57
C ALA A 339 -9.85 -7.11 42.02
N GLU A 340 -9.11 -6.16 42.60
CA GLU A 340 -8.66 -6.22 44.00
C GLU A 340 -9.72 -5.68 44.99
N GLU A 341 -10.71 -4.92 44.50
CA GLU A 341 -11.82 -4.37 45.30
C GLU A 341 -13.08 -5.24 45.34
N THR A 342 -13.16 -6.33 44.57
CA THR A 342 -14.31 -7.28 44.53
C THR A 342 -14.04 -8.60 45.21
#